data_AF-A0A2E5X2H9-F1
#
_entry.id   AF-A0A2E5X2H9-F1
#
_cell.length_a   1.000
_cell.length_b   1.000
_cell.length_c   1.000
_cell.angle_alpha   90.00
_cell.angle_beta   90.00
_cell.angle_gamma   90.00
#
_symmetry.space_group_name_H-M   'P 1'
#
loop_
_entity.id
_entity.type
_entity.pdbx_description
1 polymer ?
#
loop_
_entity_poly.entity_id
_entity_poly.type
_entity_poly.pdbx_seq_one_letter_code
_entity_poly.pdbx_strand_id
1 'polypeptide(L)' 'MNDLGLHILLFLAVSLVVVLLGALYADGDDGRALRSIPRRLLVFVVGCGAVAAVILILEHTLASVT' A
#
# COMPACT_ATOMS: atom_id res chain seq x y z
N MET A 1 -16.07 -16.01 -2.69
CA MET A 1 -14.83 -16.35 -1.95
C MET A 1 -13.64 -16.55 -2.88
N ASN A 2 -13.60 -15.88 -4.04
CA ASN A 2 -12.38 -15.79 -4.85
C ASN A 2 -12.23 -14.37 -5.42
N ASP A 3 -12.64 -13.41 -4.60
CA ASP A 3 -12.69 -11.99 -4.91
C ASP A 3 -11.36 -11.32 -4.55
N LEU A 4 -10.35 -12.09 -4.15
CA LEU A 4 -9.03 -11.61 -3.73
C LEU A 4 -8.41 -10.71 -4.80
N GLY A 5 -8.52 -11.09 -6.07
CA GLY A 5 -8.05 -10.27 -7.19
C GLY A 5 -8.73 -8.90 -7.25
N LEU A 6 -10.05 -8.85 -7.03
CA LEU A 6 -10.80 -7.59 -6.97
C LEU A 6 -10.34 -6.74 -5.78
N HIS A 7 -10.12 -7.33 -4.62
CA HIS A 7 -9.65 -6.61 -3.43
C HIS A 7 -8.24 -6.03 -3.63
N ILE A 8 -7.32 -6.81 -4.22
CA ILE A 8 -5.97 -6.33 -4.54
C ILE A 8 -6.05 -5.19 -5.56
N LEU A 9 -6.88 -5.31 -6.58
CA LEU A 9 -7.07 -4.25 -7.58
C LEU A 9 -7.60 -2.97 -6.95
N LEU A 10 -8.66 -3.07 -6.13
CA LEU A 10 -9.23 -1.93 -5.41
C LEU A 10 -8.21 -1.29 -4.45
N PHE A 11 -7.44 -2.11 -3.74
CA PHE A 11 -6.38 -1.65 -2.86
C PHE A 11 -5.31 -0.87 -3.64
N LEU A 12 -4.83 -1.39 -4.77
CA LEU A 12 -3.84 -0.71 -5.60
C LEU A 12 -4.39 0.59 -6.19
N ALA A 13 -5.65 0.60 -6.63
CA ALA A 13 -6.31 1.80 -7.15
C ALA A 13 -6.39 2.91 -6.10
N VAL A 14 -6.84 2.59 -4.89
CA VAL A 14 -6.91 3.56 -3.78
C VAL A 14 -5.51 4.01 -3.35
N SER A 15 -4.56 3.08 -3.25
CA SER A 15 -3.17 3.38 -2.89
C SER A 15 -2.53 4.35 -3.89
N LEU A 16 -2.82 4.18 -5.19
CA LEU A 16 -2.34 5.10 -6.22
C LEU A 16 -2.89 6.51 -6.00
N VAL A 17 -4.17 6.68 -5.69
CA VAL A 17 -4.78 7.99 -5.40
C VAL A 17 -4.13 8.65 -4.19
N VAL A 18 -3.92 7.89 -3.11
CA VAL A 18 -3.28 8.39 -1.88
C VAL A 18 -1.85 8.86 -2.16
N VAL A 19 -1.06 8.05 -2.87
CA VAL A 19 0.33 8.40 -3.21
C VAL A 19 0.40 9.55 -4.19
N LEU A 20 -0.52 9.62 -5.16
CA LEU A 20 -0.61 10.71 -6.12
C LEU A 20 -0.85 12.04 -5.40
N LEU A 21 -1.88 12.12 -4.54
CA LEU A 21 -2.15 13.32 -3.76
C LEU A 21 -0.97 13.68 -2.86
N GLY A 22 -0.41 12.69 -2.16
CA GLY A 22 0.77 12.91 -1.32
C GLY A 22 1.99 13.41 -2.09
N ALA A 23 2.19 12.98 -3.34
CA ALA A 23 3.30 13.46 -4.18
C ALA A 23 3.05 14.88 -4.70
N LEU A 24 1.83 15.17 -5.17
CA LEU A 24 1.46 16.49 -5.70
C LEU A 24 1.43 17.58 -4.63
N TYR A 25 1.07 17.25 -3.39
CA TYR A 25 1.11 18.21 -2.28
C TYR A 25 2.50 18.35 -1.63
N ALA A 26 3.44 17.45 -1.90
CA ALA A 26 4.76 17.47 -1.28
C ALA A 26 5.84 18.18 -2.12
N ASP A 27 5.67 18.25 -3.44
CA ASP A 27 6.60 18.90 -4.37
C ASP A 27 5.87 20.03 -5.10
N GLY A 28 6.50 21.22 -5.20
CA GLY A 28 5.95 22.35 -5.97
C GLY A 28 6.21 22.28 -7.48
N ASP A 29 6.95 21.26 -7.93
CA ASP A 29 7.24 20.99 -9.34
C ASP A 29 6.57 19.67 -9.76
N ASP A 30 5.53 19.79 -10.60
CA ASP A 30 4.73 18.68 -11.11
C ASP A 30 5.59 17.63 -11.83
N GLY A 31 6.62 18.05 -12.56
CA GLY A 31 7.49 17.15 -13.31
C GLY A 31 8.32 16.25 -12.39
N ARG A 32 8.78 16.80 -11.27
CA ARG A 32 9.49 16.03 -10.24
C ARG A 32 8.52 15.17 -9.43
N ALA A 33 7.35 15.70 -9.09
CA ALA A 33 6.31 14.99 -8.35
C ALA A 33 5.91 13.70 -9.08
N LEU A 34 5.56 13.79 -10.37
CA LEU A 34 5.12 12.65 -11.18
C LEU A 34 6.18 11.54 -11.31
N ARG A 35 7.46 11.91 -11.48
CA ARG A 35 8.56 10.93 -11.55
C ARG A 35 8.79 10.19 -10.24
N SER A 36 8.39 10.79 -9.10
CA SER A 36 8.56 10.17 -7.79
C SER A 36 7.46 9.16 -7.44
N ILE A 37 6.30 9.25 -8.10
CA ILE A 37 5.12 8.41 -7.84
C ILE A 37 5.41 6.90 -7.87
N PRO A 38 6.02 6.31 -8.91
CA PRO A 38 6.19 4.85 -8.98
C PRO A 38 7.04 4.33 -7.82
N ARG A 39 8.10 5.04 -7.44
CA ARG A 39 8.93 4.68 -6.28
C ARG A 39 8.16 4.79 -4.98
N ARG A 40 7.41 5.89 -4.79
CA ARG A 40 6.59 6.10 -3.58
C ARG A 40 5.50 5.04 -3.44
N LEU A 41 4.86 4.66 -4.55
CA LEU A 41 3.82 3.63 -4.58
C LEU A 41 4.38 2.26 -4.22
N LEU A 42 5.55 1.89 -4.77
CA LEU A 42 6.20 0.63 -4.45
C LEU A 42 6.55 0.56 -2.95
N VAL A 43 7.16 1.61 -2.41
CA VAL A 43 7.48 1.69 -0.97
C VAL A 43 6.21 1.59 -0.11
N PHE A 44 5.13 2.28 -0.51
CA PHE A 44 3.86 2.23 0.20
C PHE A 44 3.26 0.81 0.21
N VAL A 45 3.15 0.18 -0.96
CA VAL A 45 2.58 -1.17 -1.09
C VAL A 45 3.41 -2.21 -0.34
N VAL A 46 4.74 -2.14 -0.42
CA VAL A 46 5.63 -3.02 0.35
C VAL A 46 5.47 -2.79 1.86
N GLY A 47 5.37 -1.54 2.30
CA GLY A 47 5.09 -1.20 3.70
C GLY A 47 3.78 -1.80 4.19
N CYS A 48 2.69 -1.66 3.42
CA CYS A 48 1.41 -2.29 3.73
C CYS A 48 1.50 -3.82 3.78
N GLY A 49 2.23 -4.43 2.83
CA GLY A 49 2.47 -5.87 2.82
C GLY A 49 3.23 -6.35 4.06
N ALA A 50 4.21 -5.58 4.53
CA ALA A 50 4.93 -5.88 5.77
C ALA A 50 4.01 -5.83 7.00
N VAL A 51 3.15 -4.81 7.11
CA VAL A 51 2.16 -4.72 8.19
C VAL A 51 1.18 -5.88 8.14
N ALA A 52 0.66 -6.24 6.95
CA ALA A 52 -0.21 -7.38 6.77
C ALA A 52 0.47 -8.70 7.20
N ALA A 53 1.74 -8.90 6.83
CA ALA A 53 2.50 -10.07 7.25
C ALA A 53 2.67 -10.13 8.78
N VAL A 54 2.95 -9.00 9.43
CA VAL A 54 3.03 -8.94 10.91
C VAL A 54 1.69 -9.32 11.54
N ILE A 55 0.57 -8.79 11.02
CA ILE A 55 -0.77 -9.14 11.51
C ILE A 55 -1.03 -10.64 11.37
N LEU A 56 -0.70 -11.24 10.21
CA LEU A 56 -0.88 -12.68 9.99
C LEU A 56 0.00 -13.53 10.91
N ILE A 57 1.23 -13.11 11.18
CA ILE A 57 2.12 -13.79 12.15
C ILE A 57 1.52 -13.71 13.56
N LEU A 58 1.03 -12.54 13.96
CA LEU A 58 0.40 -12.34 15.26
C LEU A 58 -0.89 -13.15 15.38
N GLU A 59 -1.72 -13.18 14.34
CA GLU A 59 -2.91 -14.02 14.27
C GLU A 59 -2.54 -15.50 14.44
N HIS A 60 -1.57 -16.00 13.67
CA HIS A 60 -1.15 -17.40 13.77
C HIS A 60 -0.55 -17.76 15.13
N THR A 61 0.24 -16.86 15.73
CA THR A 61 0.89 -17.12 17.01
C THR A 61 -0.08 -16.99 18.18
N LEU A 62 -0.83 -15.89 18.28
CA LEU A 62 -1.75 -15.61 19.39
C LEU A 62 -3.01 -16.47 19.34
N ALA A 63 -3.57 -16.75 18.17
CA ALA A 63 -4.71 -17.66 18.05
C ALA A 63 -4.35 -19.13 18.33
N SER A 64 -3.06 -19.50 18.31
CA SER A 64 -2.62 -20.84 18.71
C SER A 64 -2.52 -21.06 20.23
N VAL A 65 -2.57 -19.98 21.02
CA VAL A 65 -2.44 -20.02 22.48
C VAL A 65 -3.81 -20.05 23.19
N THR A 66 -4.91 -19.90 22.44
CA THR A 66 -6.30 -20.01 22.91
C THR A 66 -6.95 -21.28 22.41
#